data_AF-A0A661CL32-F1
#
_entry.id   AF-A0A661CL32-F1
#
_cell.length_a   1.000
_cell.length_b   1.000
_cell.length_c   1.000
_cell.angle_alpha   90.00
_cell.angle_beta   90.00
_cell.angle_gamma   90.00
#
_symmetry.space_group_name_H-M   'P 1'
#
loop_
_entity.id
_entity.type
_entity.pdbx_description
1 polymer ?
#
loop_
_entity_poly.entity_id
_entity_poly.type
_entity_poly.pdbx_seq_one_letter_code
_entity_poly.pdbx_strand_id
1 'polypeptide(L)' 'MPDNQQQEIICDCSGTTKDKVKELIENGYDTVDKISRATGAVSGCGSCDILILELLDE' A
#
# COMPACT_ATOMS: atom_id res chain seq x y z
N MET A 1 21.60 -16.58 -0.59
CA MET A 1 21.34 -15.33 0.15
C MET A 1 21.36 -14.23 -0.89
N PRO A 2 20.20 -13.78 -1.38
CA PRO A 2 19.51 -12.67 -0.71
C PRO A 2 17.99 -12.62 -0.99
N ASP A 3 17.13 -12.81 0.03
CA ASP A 3 15.69 -12.53 -0.15
C ASP A 3 15.17 -11.88 1.14
N ASN A 4 15.82 -10.79 1.54
CA ASN A 4 15.33 -9.89 2.57
C ASN A 4 14.30 -8.93 1.95
N GLN A 5 13.25 -9.49 1.37
CA GLN A 5 12.11 -8.72 0.93
C GLN A 5 11.30 -8.44 2.20
N GLN A 6 11.55 -7.27 2.79
CA GLN A 6 10.78 -6.71 3.88
C GLN A 6 9.37 -6.48 3.35
N GLN A 7 8.57 -7.55 3.35
CA GLN A 7 7.13 -7.47 3.12
C GLN A 7 6.53 -6.84 4.39
N GLU A 8 6.80 -5.55 4.59
CA GLU A 8 6.11 -4.74 5.59
C GLU A 8 4.65 -4.69 5.15
N ILE A 9 3.84 -5.55 5.75
CA ILE A 9 2.39 -5.52 5.60
C ILE A 9 1.96 -4.20 6.25
N ILE A 10 1.51 -3.26 5.42
CA ILE A 10 0.97 -1.98 5.87
C ILE A 10 -0.53 -2.08 6.18
N CYS A 11 -1.19 -3.12 5.67
CA CYS A 11 -2.60 -3.35 5.92
C CYS A 11 -2.88 -4.85 6.08
N ASP A 12 -3.00 -5.31 7.33
CA ASP A 12 -3.34 -6.71 7.65
C ASP A 12 -4.75 -7.08 7.16
N CYS A 13 -5.67 -6.12 7.13
CA CYS A 13 -7.05 -6.32 6.68
C CYS A 13 -7.15 -6.80 5.23
N SER A 14 -6.24 -6.31 4.37
CA SER A 14 -6.25 -6.56 2.92
C SER A 14 -5.03 -7.33 2.44
N GLY A 15 -4.07 -7.62 3.34
CA GLY A 15 -2.78 -8.21 2.99
C GLY A 15 -1.91 -7.28 2.13
N THR A 16 -2.12 -5.96 2.23
CA THR A 16 -1.37 -4.99 1.42
C THR A 16 0.00 -4.78 2.00
N THR A 17 1.03 -4.95 1.17
CA THR A 17 2.43 -4.73 1.53
C THR A 17 2.94 -3.41 0.95
N LYS A 18 3.96 -2.85 1.60
CA LYS A 18 4.67 -1.65 1.16
C LYS A 18 5.18 -1.75 -0.28
N ASP A 19 5.71 -2.92 -0.65
CA ASP A 19 6.15 -3.23 -2.02
C ASP A 19 5.00 -3.10 -3.04
N LYS A 20 3.83 -3.65 -2.71
CA LYS A 20 2.64 -3.57 -3.57
C LYS A 20 2.19 -2.14 -3.77
N VAL A 21 2.27 -1.32 -2.73
CA VAL A 21 1.95 0.11 -2.79
C VAL A 21 2.96 0.84 -3.66
N LYS A 22 4.27 0.59 -3.50
CA LYS A 22 5.30 1.18 -4.37
C LYS A 22 5.12 0.81 -5.84
N GLU A 23 4.90 -0.48 -6.15
CA GLU A 23 4.59 -0.91 -7.51
C GLU A 23 3.39 -0.14 -8.09
N LEU A 24 2.34 0.08 -7.30
CA LEU A 24 1.17 0.84 -7.75
C LEU A 24 1.50 2.31 -7.97
N ILE A 25 2.24 2.94 -7.07
CA ILE A 25 2.70 4.32 -7.26
C ILE A 25 3.49 4.43 -8.57
N GLU A 26 4.40 3.50 -8.84
CA GLU A 26 5.15 3.42 -10.11
C GLU A 26 4.25 3.17 -11.33
N ASN A 27 3.13 2.47 -11.16
CA ASN A 27 2.10 2.30 -12.19
C ASN A 27 1.21 3.55 -12.41
N GLY A 28 1.44 4.66 -11.68
CA GLY A 28 0.68 5.91 -11.80
C GLY A 28 -0.50 6.04 -10.83
N TYR A 29 -0.45 5.32 -9.71
CA TYR A 29 -1.44 5.39 -8.66
C TYR A 29 -1.04 6.44 -7.60
N ASP A 30 -1.09 7.73 -7.93
CA ASP A 30 -0.75 8.84 -7.03
C ASP A 30 -1.82 9.20 -5.98
N THR A 31 -2.77 8.31 -5.70
CA THR A 31 -3.87 8.61 -4.76
C THR A 31 -4.25 7.39 -3.95
N VAL A 32 -4.52 7.62 -2.67
CA VAL A 32 -4.96 6.57 -1.73
C VAL A 32 -6.21 5.85 -2.24
N ASP A 33 -7.15 6.56 -2.86
CA ASP A 33 -8.35 5.96 -3.45
C ASP A 33 -8.00 4.98 -4.58
N LYS A 34 -7.07 5.33 -5.49
CA LYS A 34 -6.65 4.40 -6.55
C LYS A 34 -5.92 3.19 -5.97
N ILE A 35 -5.00 3.40 -5.02
CA ILE A 35 -4.25 2.32 -4.38
C ILE A 35 -5.20 1.41 -3.59
N SER A 36 -6.16 1.99 -2.87
CA SER A 36 -7.23 1.27 -2.16
C SER A 36 -8.08 0.43 -3.10
N ARG A 37 -8.46 0.96 -4.27
CA ARG A 37 -9.22 0.20 -5.28
C ARG A 37 -8.40 -0.92 -5.91
N ALA A 38 -7.10 -0.73 -6.10
CA ALA A 38 -6.22 -1.74 -6.71
C ALA A 38 -5.79 -2.84 -5.73
N THR A 39 -5.50 -2.48 -4.48
CA THR A 39 -5.03 -3.42 -3.44
C THR A 39 -6.15 -3.95 -2.56
N GLY A 40 -7.31 -3.29 -2.55
CA GLY A 40 -8.34 -3.51 -1.55
C GLY A 40 -7.95 -2.98 -0.16
N ALA A 41 -6.76 -2.36 0.02
CA ALA A 41 -6.41 -1.64 1.25
C ALA A 41 -7.51 -0.62 1.58
N VAL A 42 -7.73 -0.29 2.84
CA VAL A 42 -8.69 0.74 3.28
C VAL A 42 -10.18 0.33 3.16
N SER A 43 -10.53 -0.67 2.35
CA SER A 43 -11.94 -1.06 2.13
C SER A 43 -12.62 -1.71 3.36
N GLY A 44 -11.84 -2.26 4.30
CA GLY A 44 -12.36 -2.92 5.50
C GLY A 44 -12.26 -2.07 6.77
N CYS A 45 -11.04 -1.74 7.19
CA CYS A 45 -10.75 -1.06 8.45
C CYS A 45 -10.38 0.42 8.28
N GLY A 46 -10.07 0.86 7.06
CA GLY A 46 -9.75 2.25 6.75
C GLY A 46 -8.61 2.84 7.58
N SER A 47 -7.68 2.02 8.11
CA SER A 47 -6.61 2.47 9.01
C SER A 47 -5.26 2.62 8.30
N CYS A 48 -5.14 1.99 7.14
CA CYS A 48 -3.95 1.99 6.31
C CYS A 48 -3.98 3.09 5.22
N ASP A 49 -5.04 3.91 5.17
CA ASP A 49 -5.20 5.03 4.24
C ASP A 49 -4.21 6.16 4.55
N ILE A 50 -4.07 6.51 5.82
CA ILE A 50 -3.13 7.53 6.31
C ILE A 50 -1.69 7.12 6.01
N LEU A 51 -1.35 5.83 6.23
CA LEU A 51 -0.03 5.28 5.91
C LEU A 51 0.28 5.35 4.41
N ILE A 52 -0.71 5.05 3.55
CA ILE A 52 -0.54 5.14 2.10
C ILE A 52 -0.44 6.61 1.65
N LEU A 53 -1.20 7.51 2.27
CA LEU A 53 -1.13 8.94 1.99
C LEU A 53 0.26 9.49 2.34
N GLU A 54 0.80 9.10 3.49
CA GLU A 54 2.12 9.52 3.95
C GLU A 54 3.23 8.96 3.04
N LEU A 55 3.08 7.74 2.53
CA LEU A 55 3.99 7.16 1.51
C LEU A 55 3.90 7.84 0.13
N LEU A 56 2.78 8.50 -0.18
CA LEU A 56 2.55 9.23 -1.43
C LEU A 56 3.04 10.68 -1.35
N ASP A 57 3.04 11.27 -0.16
CA ASP A 57 3.46 12.65 0.10
C ASP A 57 4.99 12.78 0.32
N GLU A 58 5.70 11.65 0.46
CA GLU A 58 7.17 11.56 0.57
C GLU A 58 7.88 11.56 -0.80
#